data_AF-A0A967SJS9-F1
#
_entry.id   AF-A0A967SJS9-F1
#
_cell.length_a   1.000
_cell.length_b   1.000
_cell.length_c   1.000
_cell.angle_alpha   90.00
_cell.angle_beta   90.00
_cell.angle_gamma   90.00
#
_symmetry.space_group_name_H-M   'P 1'
#
loop_
_entity.id
_entity.type
_entity.pdbx_description
1 polymer ?
#
loop_
_entity_poly.entity_id
_entity_poly.type
_entity_poly.pdbx_seq_one_letter_code
_entity_poly.pdbx_strand_id
1 'polypeptide(L)' 'LARTEGRLDVLVNNAATTRVVPHGDLPALDDELFDLILSTNVRGPFATIRALRPLLDADGGGVVVNMSSLAARMANGS' A
#
# COMPACT_ATOMS: atom_id res chain seq x y z
N LEU A 1 -16.53 -9.04 14.52
CA LEU A 1 -15.27 -9.53 13.91
C LEU A 1 -15.56 -10.91 13.35
N ALA A 2 -15.57 -11.07 12.02
CA ALA A 2 -15.83 -12.36 11.40
C ALA A 2 -14.73 -13.36 11.82
N ARG A 3 -15.14 -14.54 12.29
CA ARG A 3 -14.22 -15.65 12.56
C ARG A 3 -13.45 -15.96 11.26
N THR A 4 -12.13 -16.03 11.31
CA THR A 4 -11.31 -16.40 10.15
C THR A 4 -11.46 -17.90 9.93
N GLU A 5 -12.13 -18.27 8.85
CA GLU A 5 -12.38 -19.65 8.38
C GLU A 5 -11.09 -20.37 7.91
N GLY A 6 -9.95 -20.16 8.58
CA GLY A 6 -8.66 -20.76 8.19
C GLY A 6 -8.09 -20.29 6.85
N ARG A 7 -8.79 -19.42 6.12
CA ARG A 7 -8.42 -18.92 4.79
C ARG A 7 -8.70 -17.42 4.62
N LEU A 8 -8.07 -16.81 3.62
CA LEU A 8 -8.31 -15.44 3.18
C LEU A 8 -8.49 -15.42 1.66
N ASP A 9 -9.74 -15.29 1.21
CA ASP A 9 -10.09 -15.30 -0.21
C ASP A 9 -9.61 -14.02 -0.94
N VAL A 10 -9.75 -12.86 -0.29
CA VAL A 10 -9.38 -11.56 -0.87
C VAL A 10 -8.74 -10.64 0.17
N LEU A 11 -7.58 -10.09 -0.16
CA LEU A 11 -6.91 -9.01 0.56
C LEU A 11 -6.96 -7.73 -0.27
N VAL A 12 -7.57 -6.68 0.26
CA VAL A 12 -7.55 -5.34 -0.36
C VAL A 12 -6.68 -4.41 0.49
N ASN A 13 -5.51 -4.04 -0.01
CA ASN A 13 -4.67 -3.03 0.61
C ASN A 13 -5.10 -1.63 0.11
N ASN A 14 -5.86 -0.91 0.94
CA ASN A 14 -6.41 0.43 0.66
C ASN A 14 -5.85 1.53 1.58
N ALA A 15 -4.71 1.31 2.23
CA ALA A 15 -4.06 2.32 3.04
C ALA A 15 -2.97 3.03 2.22
N ALA A 16 -3.11 4.34 2.05
CA ALA A 16 -2.13 5.19 1.40
C ALA A 16 -2.12 6.61 1.99
N THR A 17 -0.99 7.29 1.89
CA THR A 17 -0.80 8.69 2.29
C THR A 17 -0.07 9.49 1.23
N THR A 18 -0.30 10.80 1.19
CA THR A 18 0.36 11.73 0.27
C THR A 18 0.40 13.13 0.88
N ARG A 19 1.41 13.91 0.49
CA ARG A 19 1.49 15.36 0.75
C ARG A 19 1.74 16.03 -0.59
N VAL A 20 0.89 16.99 -0.93
CA VAL A 20 1.08 17.84 -2.11
C VAL A 20 2.29 18.76 -1.85
N VAL A 21 3.26 18.73 -2.75
CA VAL A 21 4.50 19.51 -2.71
C VAL A 21 4.71 20.14 -4.08
N PRO A 22 4.61 21.48 -4.20
CA PRO A 22 4.86 22.16 -5.46
C PRO A 22 6.22 21.77 -6.04
N HIS A 23 6.30 21.54 -7.36
CA HIS A 23 7.55 21.12 -8.03
C HIS A 23 8.76 22.04 -7.79
N GLY A 24 8.52 23.32 -7.52
CA GLY A 24 9.58 24.30 -7.24
C GLY A 24 10.08 24.29 -5.79
N ASP A 25 9.40 23.57 -4.89
CA ASP A 25 9.68 23.55 -3.45
C ASP A 25 10.35 22.23 -3.03
N LEU A 26 11.54 22.00 -3.56
CA LEU A 26 12.35 20.82 -3.21
C LEU A 26 12.68 20.71 -1.71
N PRO A 27 12.91 21.80 -0.95
CA PRO A 27 13.11 21.71 0.50
C PRO A 27 11.93 21.08 1.26
N ALA A 28 10.69 21.22 0.76
CA ALA A 28 9.51 20.58 1.35
C ALA A 28 9.35 19.09 0.99
N LEU A 29 10.17 18.59 0.06
CA LEU A 29 10.35 17.15 -0.21
C LEU A 29 11.45 16.59 0.71
N ASP A 30 11.15 16.60 2.01
CA ASP A 30 12.06 16.11 3.04
C ASP A 30 12.07 14.57 3.13
N ASP A 31 13.12 14.04 3.77
CA ASP A 31 13.30 12.59 3.97
C ASP A 31 12.16 11.98 4.79
N GLU A 32 11.62 12.73 5.77
CA GLU A 32 10.52 12.28 6.62
C GLU A 32 9.25 12.03 5.79
N LEU A 33 8.92 12.91 4.84
CA LEU A 33 7.81 12.72 3.92
C LEU A 33 8.05 11.53 3.00
N PHE A 34 9.25 11.41 2.45
CA PHE A 34 9.60 10.31 1.56
C PHE A 34 9.45 8.96 2.28
N ASP A 35 9.98 8.86 3.49
CA ASP A 35 9.88 7.68 4.33
C ASP A 35 8.44 7.37 4.74
N LEU A 36 7.64 8.39 5.07
CA LEU A 36 6.22 8.22 5.38
C LEU A 36 5.45 7.64 4.18
N ILE A 37 5.68 8.16 2.98
CA ILE A 37 5.05 7.68 1.74
C ILE A 37 5.47 6.23 1.46
N LEU A 38 6.76 5.92 1.49
CA LEU A 38 7.24 4.57 1.17
C LEU A 38 6.84 3.54 2.24
N SER A 39 6.94 3.89 3.51
CA SER A 39 6.56 3.01 4.61
C SER A 39 5.06 2.67 4.55
N THR A 40 4.21 3.64 4.25
CA THR A 40 2.76 3.45 4.18
C THR A 40 2.35 2.78 2.88
N ASN A 41 2.72 3.34 1.73
CA ASN A 41 2.14 2.99 0.44
C ASN A 41 2.81 1.78 -0.21
N VAL A 42 4.04 1.44 0.17
CA VAL A 42 4.82 0.35 -0.43
C VAL A 42 5.09 -0.74 0.60
N ARG A 43 5.75 -0.40 1.71
CA ARG A 43 6.14 -1.38 2.73
C ARG A 43 4.92 -1.93 3.47
N GLY A 44 3.91 -1.11 3.74
CA GLY A 44 2.65 -1.52 4.38
C GLY A 44 1.98 -2.68 3.66
N PRO A 45 1.54 -2.52 2.39
CA PRO A 45 0.95 -3.59 1.60
C PRO A 45 1.81 -4.86 1.53
N PHE A 46 3.12 -4.70 1.30
CA PHE A 46 4.05 -5.84 1.28
C PHE A 46 4.08 -6.60 2.61
N ALA A 47 4.17 -5.88 3.73
CA ALA A 47 4.20 -6.48 5.05
C ALA A 47 2.88 -7.20 5.38
N THR A 48 1.74 -6.62 5.01
CA THR A 48 0.42 -7.22 5.19
C THR A 48 0.28 -8.53 4.40
N ILE A 49 0.67 -8.52 3.11
CA ILE A 49 0.67 -9.73 2.27
C ILE A 49 1.55 -10.81 2.90
N ARG A 50 2.76 -10.45 3.33
CA ARG A 50 3.68 -11.40 3.97
C ARG A 50 3.11 -11.98 5.26
N ALA A 51 2.49 -11.16 6.10
CA ALA A 51 1.90 -11.60 7.36
C ALA A 51 0.69 -12.52 7.16
N LEU A 52 -0.10 -12.29 6.10
CA LEU A 52 -1.32 -13.05 5.78
C LEU A 52 -1.07 -14.20 4.80
N ARG A 53 0.18 -14.43 4.38
CA ARG A 53 0.56 -15.47 3.42
C ARG A 53 -0.02 -16.85 3.74
N PRO A 54 -0.02 -17.35 4.99
CA PRO A 54 -0.58 -18.67 5.29
C PRO A 54 -2.09 -18.77 4.98
N LEU A 55 -2.84 -17.68 5.20
CA LEU A 55 -4.26 -17.63 4.93
C LEU A 55 -4.55 -17.42 3.44
N LEU A 56 -3.69 -16.66 2.75
CA LEU A 56 -3.78 -16.42 1.31
C LEU A 56 -3.43 -17.66 0.48
N ASP A 57 -2.60 -18.57 0.99
CA ASP A 57 -2.24 -19.79 0.26
C ASP A 57 -3.22 -20.96 0.47
N ALA A 58 -4.14 -20.83 1.43
CA ALA A 58 -5.12 -21.87 1.73
C ALA A 58 -6.07 -22.12 0.54
N ASP A 59 -6.54 -23.36 0.41
CA ASP A 59 -7.60 -23.79 -0.50
C ASP A 59 -7.48 -23.34 -1.97
N GLY A 60 -6.25 -23.29 -2.49
CA GLY A 60 -5.99 -22.96 -3.91
C GLY A 60 -5.59 -21.51 -4.17
N GLY A 61 -5.50 -20.69 -3.13
CA GLY A 61 -4.96 -19.33 -3.20
C GLY A 61 -6.01 -18.23 -3.15
N GLY A 62 -5.63 -17.08 -2.60
CA GLY A 62 -6.42 -15.86 -2.52
C GLY A 62 -5.95 -14.78 -3.49
N VAL A 63 -6.77 -13.75 -3.66
CA VAL A 63 -6.48 -12.60 -4.52
C VAL A 63 -6.00 -11.42 -3.69
N VAL A 64 -4.92 -10.77 -4.11
CA VAL A 64 -4.44 -9.52 -3.51
C VAL A 64 -4.72 -8.36 -4.46
N VAL A 65 -5.40 -7.33 -3.97
CA VAL A 65 -5.65 -6.06 -4.68
C VAL A 65 -4.95 -4.94 -3.93
N ASN A 66 -4.01 -4.27 -4.60
CA ASN A 66 -3.35 -3.07 -4.07
C ASN A 66 -3.96 -1.83 -4.74
N MET A 67 -4.51 -0.93 -3.93
CA MET A 67 -5.01 0.34 -4.42
C MET A 67 -3.83 1.29 -4.67
N SER A 68 -3.72 1.77 -5.91
CA SER A 68 -2.72 2.76 -6.33
C SER A 68 -3.41 4.07 -6.72
N SER A 69 -2.64 5.04 -7.22
CA SER A 69 -3.12 6.34 -7.67
C SER A 69 -2.74 6.61 -9.13
N LEU A 70 -3.52 7.45 -9.81
CA LEU A 70 -3.15 7.98 -11.13
C LEU A 70 -1.82 8.74 -11.09
N ALA A 71 -1.48 9.34 -9.94
CA ALA A 71 -0.19 10.01 -9.73
C ALA A 71 1.01 9.06 -9.90
N ALA A 72 0.83 7.74 -9.75
CA ALA A 72 1.89 6.77 -10.04
C ALA A 72 2.17 6.61 -11.55
N ARG A 73 1.24 7.04 -12.41
CA ARG A 73 1.35 6.96 -13.87
C ARG A 73 1.57 8.33 -14.52
N MET A 74 1.14 9.39 -13.87
CA MET A 74 1.22 10.76 -14.38
C MET A 74 2.36 11.51 -13.69
N ALA A 75 3.21 12.17 -14.47
CA ALA A 75 4.28 13.02 -13.96
C ALA A 75 3.83 14.47 -13.73
N ASN A 76 2.58 14.69 -13.32
CA ASN A 76 2.02 16.02 -13.05
C ASN A 76 2.42 16.57 -11.67
N GLY A 77 3.02 15.73 -10.81
CA GLY A 77 3.27 16.04 -9.41
C GLY A 77 2.01 16.04 -8.56
N SER A 78 2.20 16.10 -7.26
CA SER A 78 1.16 16.38 -6.27
C SER A 78 1.23 17.82 -5.86
#